data_AF-A0A1J5PE74-F1
#
_entry.id   AF-A0A1J5PE74-F1
#
_cell.length_a   1.000
_cell.length_b   1.000
_cell.length_c   1.000
_cell.angle_alpha   90.00
_cell.angle_beta   90.00
_cell.angle_gamma   90.00
#
_symmetry.space_group_name_H-M   'P 1'
#
loop_
_entity.id
_entity.type
_entity.pdbx_description
1 polymer ?
#
loop_
_entity_poly.entity_id
_entity_poly.type
_entity_poly.pdbx_seq_one_letter_code
_entity_poly.pdbx_strand_id
1 'polypeptide(L)'
;MGGVPTRATRRFIRLLSDKQNLPVYCFVDCDPYGFTNIYRTLKVGSGNAAHINRFLCVPRTRFLGVTPQDITDFGLQDATHPLSATDIKRAQDALRNDPFIMANPQWIAAIKQLLQMGVRAEQQALAKWGLNYVIDDYLPKKLANTNGFLP
;
A
#
# COMPACT_ATOMS: atom_id res chain seq x y z
N MET A 1 -12.48 -3.24 13.09
CA MET A 1 -12.51 -4.06 11.85
C MET A 1 -12.44 -3.14 10.64
N GLY A 2 -11.27 -2.92 10.05
CA GLY A 2 -11.09 -2.03 8.90
C GLY A 2 -9.94 -2.48 8.03
N GLY A 3 -10.14 -3.55 7.26
CA GLY A 3 -9.17 -4.07 6.29
C GLY A 3 -9.48 -3.55 4.89
N VAL A 4 -9.87 -4.45 3.98
CA VAL A 4 -10.24 -4.07 2.60
C VAL A 4 -11.40 -3.07 2.57
N PRO A 5 -11.29 -1.92 1.85
CA PRO A 5 -12.31 -0.89 1.87
C PRO A 5 -13.59 -1.33 1.17
N THR A 6 -14.73 -1.04 1.81
CA THR A 6 -16.06 -1.36 1.27
C THR A 6 -16.34 -0.61 -0.04
N ARG A 7 -17.38 -1.03 -0.78
CA ARG A 7 -17.84 -0.30 -1.98
C ARG A 7 -18.23 1.15 -1.66
N ALA A 8 -18.89 1.38 -0.53
CA ALA A 8 -19.30 2.71 -0.09
C ALA A 8 -18.10 3.61 0.21
N THR A 9 -17.12 3.09 0.97
CA THR A 9 -15.87 3.80 1.28
C THR A 9 -15.14 4.21 0.00
N ARG A 10 -14.94 3.27 -0.94
CA ARG A 10 -14.24 3.59 -2.19
C ARG A 10 -14.99 4.60 -3.06
N ARG A 11 -16.32 4.49 -3.14
CA ARG A 11 -17.15 5.45 -3.88
C ARG A 11 -17.08 6.85 -3.26
N PHE A 12 -17.10 6.95 -1.93
CA PHE A 12 -16.96 8.23 -1.24
C PHE A 12 -15.61 8.89 -1.55
N ILE A 13 -14.50 8.14 -1.41
CA ILE A 13 -13.15 8.64 -1.72
C ILE A 13 -13.04 9.05 -3.20
N ARG A 14 -13.59 8.25 -4.13
CA ARG A 14 -13.60 8.58 -5.56
C ARG A 14 -14.34 9.89 -5.83
N LEU A 15 -15.55 10.04 -5.28
CA LEU A 15 -16.34 11.25 -5.47
C LEU A 15 -15.62 12.48 -4.92
N LEU A 16 -15.03 12.37 -3.73
CA LEU A 16 -14.26 13.47 -3.13
C LEU A 16 -13.05 13.85 -3.99
N SER A 17 -12.25 12.87 -4.41
CA SER A 17 -11.08 13.09 -5.27
C SER A 17 -11.42 13.71 -6.62
N ASP A 18 -12.48 13.24 -7.26
CA ASP A 18 -12.88 13.72 -8.59
C ASP A 18 -13.53 15.09 -8.53
N LYS A 19 -14.40 15.33 -7.55
CA LYS A 19 -15.16 16.58 -7.43
C LYS A 19 -14.31 17.74 -6.92
N GLN A 20 -13.38 17.45 -6.03
CA GLN A 20 -12.52 18.48 -5.40
C GLN A 20 -11.10 18.48 -5.96
N ASN A 21 -10.83 17.66 -6.99
CA ASN A 21 -9.51 17.48 -7.59
C ASN A 21 -8.40 17.17 -6.56
N LEU A 22 -8.72 16.35 -5.56
CA LEU A 22 -7.79 16.03 -4.47
C LEU A 22 -6.95 14.79 -4.80
N PRO A 23 -5.64 14.79 -4.47
CA PRO A 23 -4.85 13.57 -4.51
C PRO A 23 -5.33 12.60 -3.43
N VAL A 24 -5.10 11.30 -3.67
CA VAL A 24 -5.44 10.25 -2.70
C VAL A 24 -4.18 9.46 -2.41
N TYR A 25 -3.85 9.33 -1.13
CA TYR A 25 -2.69 8.59 -0.67
C TYR A 25 -3.13 7.48 0.27
N CYS A 26 -2.66 6.26 0.01
CA CYS A 26 -2.95 5.10 0.82
C CYS A 26 -1.78 4.83 1.77
N PHE A 27 -2.07 4.83 3.07
CA PHE A 27 -1.12 4.51 4.13
C PHE A 27 -1.61 3.26 4.88
N VAL A 28 -0.88 2.16 4.76
CA VAL A 28 -1.22 0.82 5.30
C VAL A 28 0.05 0.06 5.68
N ASP A 29 -0.10 -1.14 6.24
CA ASP A 29 1.03 -1.99 6.62
C ASP A 29 1.89 -2.43 5.42
N CYS A 30 3.18 -2.65 5.69
CA CYS A 30 4.15 -3.18 4.73
C CYS A 30 4.07 -4.71 4.71
N ASP A 31 3.00 -5.23 4.10
CA ASP A 31 2.84 -6.66 3.87
C ASP A 31 2.08 -6.95 2.55
N PRO A 32 2.10 -8.21 2.07
CA PRO A 32 1.41 -8.56 0.83
C PRO A 32 -0.12 -8.35 0.90
N TYR A 33 -0.75 -8.43 2.08
CA TYR A 33 -2.18 -8.17 2.24
C TYR A 33 -2.51 -6.70 2.01
N GLY A 34 -1.75 -5.78 2.62
CA GLY A 34 -1.85 -4.34 2.43
C GLY A 34 -1.72 -3.96 0.96
N PHE A 35 -0.76 -4.56 0.26
CA PHE A 35 -0.50 -4.29 -1.15
C PHE A 35 -1.62 -4.82 -2.06
N THR A 36 -1.89 -6.13 -1.99
CA THR A 36 -2.72 -6.80 -3.02
C THR A 36 -4.20 -6.82 -2.69
N ASN A 37 -4.59 -6.58 -1.42
CA ASN A 37 -5.99 -6.64 -1.01
C ASN A 37 -6.52 -5.27 -0.64
N ILE A 38 -5.79 -4.46 0.13
CA ILE A 38 -6.27 -3.14 0.56
C ILE A 38 -6.02 -2.11 -0.55
N TYR A 39 -4.74 -1.83 -0.85
CA TYR A 39 -4.36 -0.81 -1.82
C TYR A 39 -4.88 -1.13 -3.23
N ARG A 40 -4.62 -2.34 -3.73
CA ARG A 40 -5.08 -2.76 -5.06
C ARG A 40 -6.59 -2.62 -5.22
N THR A 41 -7.38 -3.03 -4.22
CA THR A 41 -8.85 -2.91 -4.28
C THR A 41 -9.31 -1.46 -4.31
N LEU A 42 -8.62 -0.57 -3.61
CA LEU A 42 -8.86 0.87 -3.67
C LEU A 42 -8.50 1.42 -5.05
N LYS A 43 -7.32 1.09 -5.58
CA LYS A 43 -6.76 1.64 -6.83
C LYS A 43 -7.46 1.14 -8.09
N VAL A 44 -7.58 -0.18 -8.26
CA VAL A 44 -8.06 -0.83 -9.49
C VAL A 44 -9.31 -1.67 -9.30
N GLY A 45 -9.79 -1.77 -8.06
CA GLY A 45 -10.97 -2.57 -7.74
C GLY A 45 -10.69 -4.06 -7.55
N SER A 46 -11.75 -4.83 -7.31
CA SER A 46 -11.64 -6.27 -7.08
C SER A 46 -11.61 -7.00 -8.44
N GLY A 47 -10.76 -8.03 -8.57
CA GLY A 47 -10.71 -8.86 -9.78
C GLY A 47 -12.08 -9.46 -10.14
N ASN A 48 -12.90 -9.80 -9.15
CA ASN A 48 -14.21 -10.44 -9.32
C ASN A 48 -15.31 -9.48 -9.84
N ALA A 49 -15.05 -8.17 -9.87
CA ALA A 49 -16.04 -7.14 -10.15
C ALA A 49 -15.61 -6.16 -11.26
N ALA A 50 -14.86 -6.66 -12.24
CA ALA A 50 -14.27 -5.84 -13.32
C ALA A 50 -15.28 -4.91 -14.02
N HIS A 51 -16.51 -5.38 -14.24
CA HIS A 51 -17.57 -4.63 -14.93
C HIS A 51 -18.05 -3.36 -14.18
N ILE A 52 -17.95 -3.32 -12.84
CA ILE A 52 -18.32 -2.14 -12.02
C ILE A 52 -17.12 -1.37 -11.49
N ASN A 53 -15.90 -1.89 -11.62
CA ASN A 53 -14.70 -1.25 -11.07
C ASN A 53 -14.52 0.18 -11.58
N ARG A 54 -14.89 0.47 -12.85
CA ARG A 54 -14.83 1.83 -13.43
C ARG A 54 -15.53 2.91 -12.60
N PHE A 55 -16.52 2.54 -11.79
CA PHE A 55 -17.27 3.46 -10.93
C PHE A 55 -16.88 3.40 -9.46
N LEU A 56 -16.14 2.37 -9.04
CA LEU A 56 -15.88 2.06 -7.63
C LEU A 56 -14.41 2.11 -7.26
N CYS A 57 -13.49 2.07 -8.21
CA CYS A 57 -12.08 2.26 -7.92
C CYS A 57 -11.72 3.75 -7.82
N VAL A 58 -10.55 4.02 -7.25
CA VAL A 58 -9.97 5.34 -7.10
C VAL A 58 -8.63 5.35 -7.87
N PRO A 59 -8.64 5.52 -9.21
CA PRO A 59 -7.46 5.48 -10.06
C PRO A 59 -6.37 6.50 -9.71
N ARG A 60 -6.71 7.56 -8.98
CA ARG A 60 -5.75 8.60 -8.54
C ARG A 60 -5.00 8.24 -7.26
N THR A 61 -5.37 7.15 -6.58
CA THR A 61 -4.67 6.71 -5.36
C THR A 61 -3.22 6.42 -5.65
N ARG A 62 -2.29 6.86 -4.81
CA ARG A 62 -0.90 6.39 -4.79
C ARG A 62 -0.58 5.77 -3.44
N PHE A 63 0.30 4.79 -3.40
CA PHE A 63 0.71 4.13 -2.17
C PHE A 63 1.81 4.93 -1.49
N LEU A 64 1.46 5.58 -0.38
CA LEU A 64 2.39 6.38 0.41
C LEU A 64 3.37 5.47 1.13
N GLY A 65 2.85 4.43 1.79
CA GLY A 65 3.64 3.52 2.59
C GLY A 65 2.76 2.71 3.54
N VAL A 66 3.33 1.95 4.45
CA VAL A 66 4.76 1.69 4.64
C VAL A 66 5.26 0.82 3.47
N THR A 67 6.30 1.28 2.75
CA THR A 67 6.92 0.50 1.68
C THR A 67 8.05 -0.39 2.22
N PRO A 68 8.50 -1.42 1.47
CA PRO A 68 9.68 -2.19 1.85
C PRO A 68 10.94 -1.33 1.98
N GLN A 69 11.05 -0.28 1.16
CA GLN A 69 12.13 0.69 1.25
C GLN A 69 12.04 1.53 2.53
N ASP A 70 10.83 1.89 2.97
CA ASP A 70 10.64 2.65 4.22
C ASP A 70 11.18 1.88 5.45
N ILE A 71 11.17 0.55 5.45
CA ILE A 71 11.79 -0.25 6.53
C ILE A 71 13.27 0.08 6.65
N THR A 72 13.96 0.29 5.53
CA THR A 72 15.37 0.64 5.49
C THR A 72 15.59 2.12 5.81
N ASP A 73 14.85 3.00 5.12
CA ASP A 73 15.03 4.45 5.20
C ASP A 73 14.71 5.03 6.58
N PHE A 74 13.77 4.40 7.31
CA PHE A 74 13.35 4.84 8.65
C PHE A 74 13.85 3.93 9.78
N GLY A 75 14.80 3.02 9.49
CA GLY A 75 15.47 2.22 10.52
C GLY A 75 14.52 1.32 11.32
N LEU A 76 13.59 0.64 10.65
CA LEU A 76 12.53 -0.17 11.28
C LEU A 76 12.88 -1.66 11.37
N GLN A 77 14.11 -2.07 11.04
CA GLN A 77 14.50 -3.48 10.88
C GLN A 77 14.25 -4.33 12.14
N ASP A 78 14.40 -3.75 13.32
CA ASP A 78 14.16 -4.33 14.65
C ASP A 78 12.68 -4.26 15.10
N ALA A 79 11.83 -3.54 14.35
CA ALA A 79 10.39 -3.43 14.56
C ALA A 79 9.62 -4.15 13.42
N THR A 80 10.19 -5.25 12.92
CA THR A 80 9.59 -6.09 11.87
C THR A 80 9.25 -7.49 12.35
N HIS A 81 8.43 -8.19 11.57
CA HIS A 81 8.10 -9.59 11.76
C HIS A 81 8.48 -10.40 10.53
N PRO A 82 8.88 -11.68 10.65
CA PRO A 82 9.11 -12.53 9.48
C PRO A 82 7.85 -12.67 8.62
N LEU A 83 8.03 -12.78 7.30
CA LEU A 83 6.93 -13.12 6.40
C LEU A 83 6.43 -14.53 6.71
N SER A 84 5.10 -14.69 6.78
CA SER A 84 4.50 -16.01 6.87
C SER A 84 4.54 -16.73 5.52
N ALA A 85 4.35 -18.05 5.51
CA ALA A 85 4.22 -18.82 4.27
C ALA A 85 3.06 -18.30 3.39
N THR A 86 1.98 -17.82 4.01
CA THR A 86 0.84 -17.20 3.31
C THR A 86 1.22 -15.88 2.66
N ASP A 87 2.04 -15.07 3.33
CA ASP A 87 2.54 -13.80 2.79
C ASP A 87 3.43 -14.04 1.56
N ILE A 88 4.38 -14.97 1.68
CA ILE A 88 5.29 -15.33 0.59
C ILE A 88 4.50 -15.84 -0.62
N LYS A 89 3.56 -16.77 -0.40
CA LYS A 89 2.71 -17.29 -1.48
C LYS A 89 1.92 -16.18 -2.16
N ARG A 90 1.31 -15.28 -1.38
CA ARG A 90 0.52 -14.16 -1.91
C ARG A 90 1.37 -13.20 -2.74
N ALA A 91 2.56 -12.84 -2.27
CA ALA A 91 3.50 -12.00 -3.01
C ALA A 91 3.93 -12.65 -4.34
N GLN A 92 4.25 -13.95 -4.32
CA GLN A 92 4.61 -14.70 -5.53
C GLN A 92 3.43 -14.84 -6.50
N ASP A 93 2.22 -15.06 -6.01
CA ASP A 93 1.02 -15.12 -6.84
C ASP A 93 0.71 -13.76 -7.47
N ALA A 94 0.88 -12.66 -6.73
CA ALA A 94 0.70 -11.32 -7.27
C ALA A 94 1.72 -11.00 -8.37
N LEU A 95 2.99 -11.36 -8.18
CA LEU A 95 4.03 -11.16 -9.21
C LEU A 95 3.75 -11.94 -10.50
N ARG A 96 3.11 -13.11 -10.41
CA ARG A 96 2.85 -13.99 -11.56
C ARG A 96 1.53 -13.71 -12.27
N ASN A 97 0.50 -13.37 -11.51
CA ASN A 97 -0.88 -13.47 -11.98
C ASN A 97 -1.66 -12.15 -11.92
N ASP A 98 -1.17 -11.12 -11.22
CA ASP A 98 -1.91 -9.88 -11.03
C ASP A 98 -1.61 -8.86 -12.15
N PRO A 99 -2.56 -8.55 -13.05
CA PRO A 99 -2.31 -7.66 -14.17
C PRO A 99 -1.88 -6.25 -13.75
N PHE A 100 -2.35 -5.79 -12.59
CA PHE A 100 -1.96 -4.48 -12.06
C PHE A 100 -0.49 -4.49 -11.64
N ILE A 101 -0.05 -5.51 -10.90
CA ILE A 101 1.35 -5.61 -10.46
C ILE A 101 2.27 -5.82 -11.67
N MET A 102 1.91 -6.74 -12.57
CA MET A 102 2.69 -7.05 -13.77
C MET A 102 2.89 -5.82 -14.68
N ALA A 103 1.91 -4.92 -14.74
CA ALA A 103 2.00 -3.69 -15.53
C ALA A 103 2.82 -2.58 -14.85
N ASN A 104 3.21 -2.72 -13.58
CA ASN A 104 3.87 -1.68 -12.80
C ASN A 104 5.24 -2.15 -12.28
N PRO A 105 6.36 -1.80 -12.96
CA PRO A 105 7.70 -2.22 -12.57
C PRO A 105 8.09 -1.83 -11.13
N GLN A 106 7.60 -0.68 -10.66
CA GLN A 106 7.83 -0.19 -9.30
C GLN A 106 7.20 -1.12 -8.25
N TRP A 107 6.01 -1.66 -8.52
CA TRP A 107 5.37 -2.66 -7.66
C TRP A 107 6.10 -4.00 -7.69
N ILE A 108 6.56 -4.43 -8.86
CA ILE A 108 7.39 -5.64 -9.00
C ILE A 108 8.66 -5.51 -8.15
N ALA A 109 9.35 -4.37 -8.25
CA ALA A 109 10.56 -4.10 -7.48
C ALA A 109 10.29 -4.12 -5.97
N ALA A 110 9.25 -3.43 -5.51
CA ALA A 110 8.87 -3.40 -4.10
C ALA A 110 8.54 -4.80 -3.56
N ILE A 111 7.72 -5.59 -4.26
CA ILE A 111 7.35 -6.93 -3.80
C ILE A 111 8.58 -7.86 -3.78
N LYS A 112 9.47 -7.77 -4.78
CA LYS A 112 10.72 -8.54 -4.78
C LYS A 112 11.64 -8.14 -3.63
N GLN A 113 11.74 -6.85 -3.33
CA GLN A 113 12.49 -6.35 -2.18
C GLN A 113 11.92 -6.92 -0.88
N LEU A 114 10.60 -6.87 -0.68
CA LEU A 114 9.96 -7.44 0.51
C LEU A 114 10.28 -8.94 0.67
N LEU A 115 10.16 -9.71 -0.43
CA LEU A 115 10.48 -11.13 -0.44
C LEU A 115 11.95 -11.41 -0.12
N GLN A 116 12.87 -10.59 -0.64
CA GLN A 116 14.31 -10.69 -0.35
C GLN A 116 14.62 -10.36 1.12
N MET A 117 13.96 -9.34 1.67
CA MET A 117 14.13 -8.96 3.08
C MET A 117 13.55 -10.01 4.02
N GLY A 118 12.54 -10.77 3.59
CA GLY A 118 11.94 -11.84 4.38
C GLY A 118 11.11 -11.35 5.58
N VAL A 119 10.80 -10.06 5.64
CA VAL A 119 10.09 -9.42 6.76
C VAL A 119 8.90 -8.59 6.29
N ARG A 120 7.99 -8.29 7.21
CA ARG A 120 6.87 -7.35 7.10
C ARG A 120 6.89 -6.37 8.26
N ALA A 121 6.28 -5.21 8.08
CA ALA A 121 6.19 -4.19 9.13
C ALA A 121 4.76 -3.64 9.23
N GLU A 122 4.25 -3.55 10.45
CA GLU A 122 2.99 -2.84 10.71
C GLU A 122 3.22 -1.32 10.65
N GLN A 123 2.20 -0.54 10.30
CA GLN A 123 2.27 0.92 10.30
C GLN A 123 2.60 1.48 11.71
N GLN A 124 2.23 0.75 12.76
CA GLN A 124 2.57 1.05 14.15
C GLN A 124 4.06 0.87 14.46
N ALA A 125 4.85 0.20 13.62
CA ALA A 125 6.30 0.07 13.81
C ALA A 125 7.01 1.43 13.86
N LEU A 126 6.42 2.45 13.21
CA LEU A 126 6.91 3.83 13.25
C LEU A 126 6.84 4.44 14.66
N ALA A 127 5.98 3.93 15.54
CA ALA A 127 5.89 4.36 16.94
C ALA A 127 7.13 3.98 17.77
N LYS A 128 8.03 3.14 17.23
CA LYS A 128 9.37 2.87 17.81
C LYS A 128 10.09 4.15 18.21
N TRP A 129 9.98 5.19 17.39
CA TRP A 129 10.66 6.47 17.58
C TRP A 129 9.86 7.46 18.44
N GLY A 130 8.71 7.03 18.98
CA GLY A 130 7.79 7.85 19.76
C GLY A 130 6.40 7.90 19.13
N LEU A 131 5.38 8.09 19.97
CA LEU A 131 3.96 8.08 19.55
C LEU A 131 3.65 9.12 18.47
N ASN A 132 4.35 10.26 18.48
CA ASN A 132 4.13 11.34 17.52
C ASN A 132 5.02 11.24 16.27
N TYR A 133 5.95 10.27 16.18
CA TYR A 133 6.91 10.20 15.06
C TYR A 133 6.24 10.10 13.69
N VAL A 134 5.10 9.41 13.61
CA VAL A 134 4.32 9.33 12.37
C VAL A 134 3.88 10.73 11.90
N ILE A 135 3.49 11.59 12.84
CA ILE A 135 2.93 12.92 12.60
C ILE A 135 4.05 13.93 12.35
N ASP A 136 5.09 13.90 13.17
CA ASP A 136 6.12 14.94 13.20
C ASP A 136 7.25 14.69 12.18
N ASP A 137 7.50 13.43 11.81
CA ASP A 137 8.63 13.04 10.97
C ASP A 137 8.22 12.28 9.70
N TYR A 138 7.59 11.11 9.85
CA TYR A 138 7.37 10.20 8.73
C TYR A 138 6.45 10.80 7.66
N LEU A 139 5.25 11.24 8.04
CA LEU A 139 4.30 11.80 7.08
C LEU A 139 4.82 13.09 6.44
N PRO A 140 5.38 14.08 7.17
CA PRO A 140 5.98 15.26 6.55
C PRO A 140 7.08 14.93 5.54
N LYS A 141 8.02 14.04 5.88
CA LYS A 141 9.10 13.61 4.97
C LYS A 141 8.57 12.94 3.72
N LYS A 142 7.60 12.04 3.85
CA LYS A 142 6.97 11.33 2.72
C LYS A 142 6.18 12.28 1.83
N LEU A 143 5.38 13.17 2.41
CA LEU A 143 4.54 14.11 1.68
C LEU A 143 5.36 15.22 0.99
N ALA A 144 6.56 15.54 1.47
CA ALA A 144 7.49 16.43 0.76
C ALA A 144 7.99 15.85 -0.57
N ASN A 145 8.00 14.51 -0.73
CA ASN A 145 8.41 13.83 -1.96
C ASN A 145 7.38 12.79 -2.43
N THR A 146 6.21 13.26 -2.85
CA THR A 146 5.13 12.39 -3.33
C THR A 146 5.48 11.60 -4.60
N ASN A 147 6.54 12.00 -5.34
CA ASN A 147 7.00 11.29 -6.53
C ASN A 147 7.50 9.88 -6.21
N GLY A 148 7.98 9.64 -4.99
CA GLY A 148 8.43 8.32 -4.53
C GLY A 148 7.30 7.33 -4.21
N PHE A 149 6.02 7.74 -4.26
CA PHE A 149 4.90 6.85 -3.92
C PHE A 149 4.66 5.82 -5.03
N LEU A 150 4.34 4.58 -4.66
CA LEU A 150 4.06 3.56 -5.67
C LEU A 150 2.73 3.89 -6.39
N PRO A 151 2.64 3.59 -7.69
CA PRO A 151 1.56 4.06 -8.55
C PRO A 151 0.29 3.25 -8.37
#